data_AF-A0A0R2FEY0-F1
#
_entry.id   AF-A0A0R2FEY0-F1
#
_cell.length_a   1.000
_cell.length_b   1.000
_cell.length_c   1.000
_cell.angle_alpha   90.00
_cell.angle_beta   90.00
_cell.angle_gamma   90.00
#
_symmetry.space_group_name_H-M   'P 1'
#
loop_
_entity.id
_entity.type
_entity.pdbx_description
1 polymer ?
#
loop_
_entity_poly.entity_id
_entity_poly.type
_entity_poly.pdbx_seq_one_letter_code
_entity_poly.pdbx_strand_id
1 'polypeptide(L)' 'MVGLAALSFAGTIETIPAVHTDAAARVWIAPNYGKRYHFNRNCRGLYRAKNHVRHVTLHYAKAHHYTHCRISGDRY' A
#
# COMPACT_ATOMS: atom_id res chain seq x y z
N MET A 1 -50.22 37.01 -0.94
CA MET A 1 -49.49 36.09 -1.85
C MET A 1 -48.22 35.63 -1.13
N VAL A 2 -48.31 34.59 -0.30
CA VAL A 2 -47.13 34.02 0.37
C VAL A 2 -46.54 32.99 -0.59
N GLY A 3 -45.45 33.35 -1.27
CA GLY A 3 -44.75 32.47 -2.19
C GLY A 3 -43.91 31.46 -1.42
N LEU A 4 -44.29 30.18 -1.51
CA LEU A 4 -43.52 29.06 -0.98
C LEU A 4 -42.30 28.84 -1.89
N ALA A 5 -41.12 29.32 -1.48
CA ALA A 5 -39.87 29.02 -2.17
C ALA A 5 -39.33 27.67 -1.68
N ALA A 6 -39.48 26.62 -2.46
CA ALA A 6 -38.85 25.33 -2.20
C ALA A 6 -37.37 25.41 -2.58
N LEU A 7 -36.47 25.40 -1.58
CA LEU A 7 -35.03 25.23 -1.81
C LEU A 7 -34.73 23.75 -2.04
N SER A 8 -34.41 23.40 -3.29
CA SER A 8 -33.91 22.08 -3.65
C SER A 8 -32.40 22.03 -3.47
N PHE A 9 -31.93 21.32 -2.45
CA PHE A 9 -30.50 21.03 -2.28
C PHE A 9 -30.14 19.85 -3.20
N ALA A 10 -29.53 20.16 -4.35
CA ALA A 10 -28.88 19.16 -5.19
C ALA A 10 -27.53 18.78 -4.55
N GLY A 11 -27.56 17.81 -3.63
CA GLY A 11 -26.34 17.24 -3.04
C GLY A 11 -25.67 16.29 -4.04
N THR A 12 -24.56 16.70 -4.63
CA THR A 12 -23.68 15.79 -5.38
C THR A 12 -23.01 14.85 -4.39
N ILE A 13 -23.26 13.55 -4.53
CA ILE A 13 -22.57 12.51 -3.78
C ILE A 13 -21.17 12.42 -4.38
N GLU A 14 -20.20 13.12 -3.78
CA GLU A 14 -18.81 12.95 -4.17
C GLU A 14 -18.33 11.61 -3.61
N THR A 15 -18.17 10.63 -4.49
CA THR A 15 -17.53 9.34 -4.17
C THR A 15 -16.06 9.63 -3.88
N ILE A 16 -15.72 9.82 -2.60
CA ILE A 16 -14.32 9.94 -2.16
C ILE A 16 -13.63 8.64 -2.56
N PRO A 17 -12.62 8.65 -3.45
CA PRO A 17 -11.89 7.45 -3.77
C PRO A 17 -11.28 6.95 -2.47
N ALA A 18 -11.47 5.66 -2.16
CA ALA A 18 -10.82 5.04 -1.03
C ALA A 18 -9.32 5.30 -1.17
N VAL A 19 -8.79 6.20 -0.34
CA VAL A 19 -7.35 6.40 -0.22
C VAL A 19 -6.83 5.07 0.27
N HIS A 20 -6.20 4.31 -0.62
CA HIS A 20 -5.44 3.13 -0.27
C HIS A 20 -4.30 3.60 0.62
N THR A 21 -4.57 3.68 1.92
CA THR A 21 -3.55 4.01 2.90
C THR A 21 -2.52 2.90 2.83
N ASP A 22 -1.26 3.27 2.58
CA ASP A 22 -0.10 2.38 2.60
C ASP A 22 -0.04 1.50 3.88
N ALA A 23 -0.77 1.89 4.94
CA ALA A 23 -0.88 1.18 6.20
C ALA A 23 -1.45 -0.25 6.05
N ALA A 24 -2.38 -0.49 5.12
CA ALA A 24 -2.99 -1.81 4.94
C ALA A 24 -2.15 -2.77 4.06
N ALA A 25 -1.28 -2.24 3.21
CA ALA A 25 -0.47 -3.05 2.31
C ALA A 25 0.51 -3.91 3.11
N ARG A 26 0.61 -5.19 2.76
CA ARG A 26 1.60 -6.11 3.34
C ARG A 26 2.69 -6.42 2.33
N VAL A 27 3.92 -6.53 2.83
CA VAL A 27 5.14 -6.73 2.05
C VAL A 27 6.05 -7.74 2.70
N TRP A 28 6.87 -8.39 1.89
CA TRP A 28 7.88 -9.33 2.28
C TRP A 28 9.21 -8.61 2.47
N ILE A 29 9.87 -8.85 3.60
CA ILE A 29 11.22 -8.35 3.88
C ILE A 29 12.14 -9.52 4.22
N ALA A 30 13.44 -9.35 3.98
CA ALA A 30 14.47 -10.32 4.37
C ALA A 30 15.52 -9.63 5.26
N PRO A 31 15.32 -9.57 6.59
CA PRO A 31 16.10 -8.71 7.49
C PRO A 31 17.62 -8.94 7.44
N ASN A 32 18.03 -10.18 7.20
CA ASN A 32 19.44 -10.58 7.18
C ASN A 32 20.05 -10.56 5.77
N TYR A 33 19.28 -10.19 4.74
CA TYR A 33 19.68 -10.27 3.33
C TYR A 33 19.63 -8.91 2.62
N GLY A 34 19.02 -7.89 3.24
CA GLY A 34 19.04 -6.52 2.76
C GLY A 34 17.90 -5.66 3.32
N LYS A 35 17.99 -4.35 3.09
CA LYS A 35 16.98 -3.37 3.49
C LYS A 35 16.02 -3.06 2.35
N ARG A 36 15.48 -4.10 1.71
CA ARG A 36 14.44 -3.97 0.68
C ARG A 36 13.16 -4.68 1.09
N TYR A 37 12.03 -4.05 0.79
CA TYR A 37 10.73 -4.68 0.87
C TYR A 37 10.23 -5.05 -0.51
N HIS A 38 9.40 -6.09 -0.54
CA HIS A 38 8.96 -6.76 -1.75
C HIS A 38 7.45 -7.01 -1.69
N PHE A 39 6.69 -6.66 -2.73
CA PHE A 39 5.28 -7.03 -2.80
C PHE A 39 5.12 -8.49 -3.23
N ASN A 40 6.07 -9.02 -4.01
CA ASN A 40 6.05 -10.40 -4.48
C ASN A 40 7.05 -11.26 -3.69
N ARG A 41 6.55 -12.32 -3.04
CA ARG A 41 7.39 -13.31 -2.32
C ARG A 41 8.41 -14.00 -3.23
N ASN A 42 8.08 -14.17 -4.51
CA ASN A 42 8.91 -14.85 -5.50
C ASN A 42 9.86 -13.89 -6.24
N CYS A 43 9.97 -12.63 -5.79
CA CYS A 43 10.90 -11.67 -6.37
C CYS A 43 12.34 -12.23 -6.36
N ARG A 44 13.07 -12.07 -7.46
CA ARG A 44 14.48 -12.50 -7.57
C ARG A 44 15.36 -11.95 -6.45
N GLY A 45 15.03 -10.76 -5.91
CA GLY A 45 15.74 -10.18 -4.77
C GLY A 45 15.60 -10.97 -3.46
N LEU A 46 14.58 -11.82 -3.33
CA LEU A 46 14.35 -12.71 -2.20
C LEU A 46 14.89 -14.13 -2.43
N TYR A 47 15.42 -14.44 -3.61
CA TYR A 47 15.88 -15.79 -3.96
C TYR A 47 16.91 -16.34 -2.97
N ARG A 48 17.86 -15.49 -2.54
CA ARG A 48 18.89 -15.87 -1.55
C ARG A 48 18.33 -16.04 -0.15
N ALA A 49 17.23 -15.35 0.18
CA ALA A 49 16.60 -15.40 1.49
C ALA A 49 15.77 -16.68 1.68
N LYS A 50 15.28 -17.31 0.61
CA LYS A 50 14.45 -18.54 0.64
C LYS A 50 13.30 -18.41 1.66
N ASN A 51 13.37 -19.11 2.79
CA ASN A 51 12.37 -19.12 3.85
C ASN A 51 12.63 -18.10 4.97
N HIS A 52 13.74 -17.36 4.92
CA HIS A 52 14.11 -16.32 5.89
C HIS A 52 13.49 -14.96 5.55
N VAL A 53 12.21 -14.99 5.14
CA VAL A 53 11.43 -13.81 4.80
C VAL A 53 10.36 -13.58 5.86
N ARG A 54 10.03 -12.31 6.13
CA ARG A 54 8.95 -11.92 7.04
C ARG A 54 7.90 -11.16 6.27
N HIS A 55 6.63 -11.43 6.56
CA HIS A 55 5.51 -10.69 5.98
C HIS A 55 5.05 -9.62 6.97
N VAL A 56 5.33 -8.37 6.66
CA VAL A 56 5.10 -7.20 7.52
C VAL A 56 4.21 -6.18 6.82
N THR A 57 3.73 -5.18 7.54
CA THR A 57 3.05 -4.04 6.90
C THR A 57 4.06 -3.17 6.15
N LEU A 58 3.60 -2.51 5.10
CA LEU A 58 4.41 -1.54 4.36
C LEU A 58 4.79 -0.35 5.26
N HIS A 59 3.90 0.05 6.18
CA HIS A 59 4.22 1.04 7.21
C HIS A 59 5.42 0.62 8.06
N TYR A 60 5.46 -0.62 8.56
CA TYR A 60 6.62 -1.16 9.30
C TYR A 60 7.89 -1.13 8.43
N ALA A 61 7.79 -1.59 7.18
CA ALA A 61 8.94 -1.59 6.28
C ALA A 61 9.51 -0.17 6.08
N LYS A 62 8.65 0.81 5.79
CA LYS A 62 9.04 2.22 5.65
C LYS A 62 9.62 2.78 6.96
N ALA A 63 8.99 2.52 8.10
CA ALA A 63 9.45 2.97 9.43
C ALA A 63 10.82 2.41 9.82
N HIS A 64 11.14 1.19 9.37
CA HIS A 64 12.45 0.55 9.57
C HIS A 64 13.44 0.79 8.41
N HIS A 65 13.19 1.82 7.59
CA HIS A 65 14.03 2.25 6.47
C HIS A 65 14.29 1.19 5.41
N TYR A 66 13.33 0.27 5.20
CA TYR A 66 13.35 -0.60 4.02
C TYR A 66 12.94 0.21 2.79
N THR A 67 13.62 -0.05 1.68
CA THR A 67 13.37 0.58 0.39
C THR A 67 12.63 -0.38 -0.54
N HIS A 68 11.84 0.14 -1.47
CA HIS A 68 11.17 -0.70 -2.46
C HIS A 68 12.17 -1.45 -3.34
N CYS A 69 11.90 -2.71 -3.68
CA CYS A 69 12.73 -3.41 -4.65
C CYS A 69 12.62 -2.77 -6.04
N ARG A 70 13.74 -2.63 -6.72
CA ARG A 70 13.79 -2.04 -8.07
C ARG A 70 13.77 -3.09 -9.19
N ILE A 71 13.58 -4.37 -8.84
CA ILE A 71 13.55 -5.46 -9.82
C ILE A 71 12.18 -5.52 -10.46
N SER A 72 12.13 -5.69 -11.79
CA SER A 72 10.93 -5.74 -12.63
C SER A 72 9.94 -6.89 -12.35
N GLY A 73 10.11 -7.65 -11.27
CA GLY A 73 9.17 -8.69 -10.83
C GLY A 73 8.60 -8.45 -9.42
N ASP A 74 8.86 -7.27 -8.85
CA ASP A 74 8.35 -6.86 -7.54
C ASP A 74 7.16 -5.90 -7.58
N ARG A 75 6.90 -5.31 -8.75
CA ARG A 75 5.70 -4.52 -9.00
C ARG A 75 4.63 -5.47 -9.52
N TYR A 76 3.57 -5.67 -8.75
CA TYR A 76 2.33 -6.25 -9.27
C TYR A 76 1.64 -5.26 -10.20
#